data_AF-A0A951NXB3-F1
#
_entry.id   AF-A0A951NXB3-F1
#
_cell.length_a   1.000
_cell.length_b   1.000
_cell.length_c   1.000
_cell.angle_alpha   90.00
_cell.angle_beta   90.00
_cell.angle_gamma   90.00
#
_symmetry.space_group_name_H-M   'P 1'
#
loop_
_entity.id
_entity.type
_entity.pdbx_description
1 polymer ?
#
loop_
_entity_poly.entity_id
_entity_poly.type
_entity_poly.pdbx_seq_one_letter_code
_entity_poly.pdbx_strand_id
1 'polypeptide(L)'
;MPDWIPQLTQDGSYTFFSEEFGEAFHSYQGAKTEAFQKFSDAIELHHKAQQPEIKLLDVCYGLGYNTAAAIEVIRKANPNCNIEIYGLELDPTVPIGAAPLLQHWSNPVREILESLAKQHYYQQDHLKAQLLIGDARQTIQQLIESKFQADAIFFDPFSPRRCPQLWTIEFFRLVGQCLAPPGKLATYSRSASVRVALIEAGLQIGTIPLGELHLPHDWAQGTIAAWNSETLHPLSQMEQEHLNTRAAIPYRDRTLSDSTEEILARHEQEQRSSKVESTSSWRRRWNLR
;
A
#
# COMPACT_ATOMS: atom_id res chain seq x y z
N MET A 1 20.31 -9.79 -15.30
CA MET A 1 19.21 -9.29 -14.44
C MET A 1 18.35 -8.40 -15.33
N PRO A 2 17.04 -8.25 -15.09
CA PRO A 2 16.26 -7.25 -15.83
C PRO A 2 16.95 -5.90 -15.66
N ASP A 3 17.18 -5.20 -16.77
CA ASP A 3 17.69 -3.84 -16.73
C ASP A 3 16.52 -2.91 -16.41
N TRP A 4 16.25 -2.71 -15.11
CA TRP A 4 15.25 -1.74 -14.66
C TRP A 4 15.69 -0.34 -15.09
N ILE A 5 14.93 0.27 -16.01
CA ILE A 5 15.24 1.61 -16.53
C ILE A 5 14.68 2.67 -15.57
N PRO A 6 15.52 3.46 -14.89
CA PRO A 6 15.07 4.52 -14.00
C PRO A 6 14.38 5.64 -14.76
N GLN A 7 13.26 6.12 -14.21
CA GLN A 7 12.52 7.27 -14.70
C GLN A 7 12.48 8.34 -13.62
N LEU A 8 12.93 9.54 -13.94
CA LEU A 8 12.96 10.68 -13.02
C LEU A 8 11.53 11.20 -12.79
N THR A 9 11.15 11.40 -11.53
CA THR A 9 9.87 12.01 -11.14
C THR A 9 10.02 13.51 -10.91
N GLN A 10 8.91 14.25 -10.82
CA GLN A 10 8.94 15.71 -10.68
C GLN A 10 9.55 16.20 -9.35
N ASP A 11 9.55 15.37 -8.31
CA ASP A 11 10.20 15.66 -7.02
C ASP A 11 11.69 15.29 -6.97
N GLY A 12 12.27 14.87 -8.10
CA GLY A 12 13.69 14.51 -8.21
C GLY A 12 14.06 13.10 -7.72
N SER A 13 13.07 12.31 -7.27
CA SER A 13 13.25 10.89 -7.02
C SER A 13 13.09 10.05 -8.29
N TYR A 14 13.16 8.71 -8.18
CA TYR A 14 13.04 7.81 -9.32
C TYR A 14 11.89 6.83 -9.15
N THR A 15 11.37 6.36 -10.27
CA THR A 15 10.49 5.19 -10.35
C THR A 15 11.00 4.25 -11.45
N PHE A 16 10.55 3.00 -11.41
CA PHE A 16 10.62 2.10 -12.56
C PHE A 16 9.26 2.00 -13.26
N PHE A 17 9.28 1.50 -14.48
CA PHE A 17 8.10 1.05 -15.19
C PHE A 17 8.14 -0.48 -15.32
N SER A 18 7.09 -1.15 -14.85
CA SER A 18 6.94 -2.59 -15.08
C SER A 18 6.25 -2.83 -16.41
N GLU A 19 6.94 -3.45 -17.36
CA GLU A 19 6.34 -3.88 -18.62
C GLU A 19 5.28 -4.96 -18.41
N GLU A 20 5.47 -5.84 -17.42
CA GLU A 20 4.53 -6.91 -17.06
C GLU A 20 3.19 -6.35 -16.60
N PHE A 21 3.21 -5.37 -15.69
CA PHE A 21 1.99 -4.74 -15.17
C PHE A 21 1.52 -3.54 -16.00
N GLY A 22 2.36 -3.01 -16.88
CA GLY A 22 2.07 -1.84 -17.70
C GLY A 22 1.86 -0.56 -16.88
N GLU A 23 2.52 -0.46 -15.73
CA GLU A 23 2.38 0.63 -14.76
C GLU A 23 3.76 1.02 -14.18
N ALA A 24 3.87 2.29 -13.75
CA ALA A 24 5.02 2.73 -12.95
C ALA A 24 4.86 2.24 -11.50
N PHE A 25 5.98 1.96 -10.84
CA PHE A 25 5.98 1.58 -9.41
C PHE A 25 5.48 2.70 -8.51
N HIS A 26 5.79 3.95 -8.86
CA HIS A 26 5.30 5.14 -8.19
C HIS A 26 4.88 6.23 -9.19
N SER A 27 4.11 7.21 -8.72
CA SER A 27 3.65 8.33 -9.52
C SER A 27 4.80 9.17 -10.09
N TYR A 28 4.69 9.53 -11.37
CA TYR A 28 5.60 10.50 -12.01
C TYR A 28 5.58 11.89 -11.36
N GLN A 29 4.54 12.23 -10.61
CA GLN A 29 4.46 13.49 -9.85
C GLN A 29 5.48 13.52 -8.70
N GLY A 30 5.90 12.37 -8.19
CA GLY A 30 6.91 12.31 -7.13
C GLY A 30 6.80 11.04 -6.30
N ALA A 31 7.75 10.12 -6.48
CA ALA A 31 7.74 8.83 -5.79
C ALA A 31 8.07 8.99 -4.30
N LYS A 32 9.05 9.82 -3.97
CA LYS A 32 9.38 10.16 -2.58
C LYS A 32 8.20 10.88 -1.92
N THR A 33 7.63 11.87 -2.58
CA THR A 33 6.49 12.66 -2.07
C THR A 33 5.29 11.78 -1.79
N GLU A 34 4.97 10.84 -2.68
CA GLU A 34 3.91 9.85 -2.51
C GLU A 34 4.13 8.97 -1.28
N ALA A 35 5.36 8.47 -1.06
CA ALA A 35 5.71 7.64 0.09
C ALA A 35 5.50 8.34 1.45
N PHE A 36 5.72 9.65 1.52
CA PHE A 36 5.37 10.42 2.72
C PHE A 36 3.86 10.67 2.81
N GLN A 37 3.28 11.31 1.79
CA GLN A 37 1.92 11.85 1.88
C GLN A 37 0.83 10.78 1.96
N LYS A 38 0.94 9.70 1.16
CA LYS A 38 -0.11 8.67 1.08
C LYS A 38 0.05 7.56 2.13
N PHE A 39 1.22 7.45 2.75
CA PHE A 39 1.53 6.37 3.68
C PHE A 39 1.91 6.90 5.05
N SER A 40 3.12 7.45 5.20
CA SER A 40 3.65 7.84 6.53
C SER A 40 2.82 8.94 7.20
N ASP A 41 2.49 10.01 6.47
CA ASP A 41 1.72 11.13 7.00
C ASP A 41 0.24 10.77 7.15
N ALA A 42 -0.31 9.99 6.21
CA ALA A 42 -1.70 9.57 6.21
C ALA A 42 -2.10 8.82 7.49
N ILE A 43 -1.19 8.00 8.05
CA ILE A 43 -1.45 7.28 9.31
C ILE A 43 -0.90 7.99 10.55
N GLU A 44 -0.40 9.22 10.39
CA GLU A 44 0.22 10.01 11.45
C GLU A 44 1.38 9.27 12.12
N LEU A 45 2.25 8.65 11.31
CA LEU A 45 3.31 7.75 11.80
C LEU A 45 4.24 8.43 12.82
N HIS A 46 4.48 9.73 12.69
CA HIS A 46 5.26 10.53 13.65
C HIS A 46 4.65 10.56 15.05
N HIS A 47 3.32 10.53 15.18
CA HIS A 47 2.62 10.42 16.46
C HIS A 47 2.75 9.01 17.03
N LYS A 48 2.59 7.98 16.19
CA LYS A 48 2.79 6.58 16.60
C LYS A 48 4.22 6.33 17.09
N ALA A 49 5.22 6.94 16.45
CA ALA A 49 6.64 6.84 16.78
C ALA A 49 7.03 7.37 18.17
N GLN A 50 6.12 8.04 18.88
CA GLN A 50 6.33 8.39 20.30
C GLN A 50 6.34 7.15 21.22
N GLN A 51 5.86 6.01 20.72
CA GLN A 51 5.98 4.71 21.38
C GLN A 51 7.44 4.21 21.38
N PRO A 52 7.82 3.31 22.32
CA PRO A 52 9.17 2.77 22.39
C PRO A 52 9.50 1.78 21.25
N GLU A 53 8.49 1.25 20.58
CA GLU A 53 8.62 0.32 19.47
C GLU A 53 7.55 0.62 18.42
N ILE A 54 7.91 0.47 17.14
CA ILE A 54 7.01 0.49 16.00
C ILE A 54 7.26 -0.73 15.13
N LYS A 55 6.18 -1.44 14.79
CA LYS A 55 6.19 -2.55 13.84
C LYS A 55 5.51 -2.14 12.55
N LEU A 56 6.16 -2.39 11.43
CA LEU A 56 5.67 -2.01 10.10
C LEU A 56 5.69 -3.18 9.12
N LEU A 57 4.63 -3.28 8.33
CA LEU A 57 4.54 -4.18 7.18
C LEU A 57 4.44 -3.36 5.89
N ASP A 58 5.36 -3.56 4.96
CA ASP A 58 5.38 -2.95 3.63
C ASP A 58 5.02 -4.00 2.57
N VAL A 59 3.78 -3.97 2.08
CA VAL A 59 3.27 -4.94 1.10
C VAL A 59 3.53 -4.40 -0.30
N CYS A 60 4.31 -5.15 -1.09
CA CYS A 60 4.90 -4.75 -2.37
C CYS A 60 5.97 -3.67 -2.19
N TYR A 61 7.07 -4.08 -1.56
CA TYR A 61 8.20 -3.23 -1.21
C TYR A 61 8.75 -2.41 -2.37
N GLY A 62 8.84 -3.00 -3.56
CA GLY A 62 9.31 -2.34 -4.78
C GLY A 62 10.70 -1.71 -4.61
N LEU A 63 10.76 -0.39 -4.76
CA LEU A 63 12.01 0.39 -4.62
C LEU A 63 12.39 0.65 -3.15
N GLY A 64 11.53 0.31 -2.19
CA GLY A 64 11.73 0.53 -0.76
C GLY A 64 11.41 1.95 -0.28
N TYR A 65 10.71 2.75 -1.08
CA TYR A 65 10.48 4.18 -0.77
C TYR A 65 9.53 4.38 0.41
N ASN A 66 8.49 3.54 0.53
CA ASN A 66 7.57 3.57 1.66
C ASN A 66 8.31 3.20 2.96
N THR A 67 9.10 2.12 2.93
CA THR A 67 10.02 1.77 4.03
C THR A 67 10.99 2.91 4.38
N ALA A 68 11.63 3.53 3.39
CA ALA A 68 12.54 4.67 3.63
C ALA A 68 11.85 5.86 4.28
N ALA A 69 10.68 6.26 3.78
CA ALA A 69 9.89 7.34 4.34
C ALA A 69 9.54 7.05 5.80
N ALA A 70 9.09 5.83 6.12
CA ALA A 70 8.79 5.43 7.49
C ALA A 70 10.01 5.55 8.41
N ILE A 71 11.18 5.07 7.98
CA ILE A 71 12.40 5.14 8.79
C ILE A 71 12.77 6.61 9.07
N GLU A 72 12.73 7.49 8.06
CA GLU A 72 13.02 8.92 8.27
C GLU A 72 12.01 9.58 9.22
N VAL A 73 10.71 9.30 9.05
CA VAL A 73 9.65 9.84 9.93
C VAL A 73 9.83 9.37 11.38
N ILE A 74 10.02 8.06 11.59
CA ILE A 74 10.15 7.49 12.93
C ILE A 74 11.41 8.01 13.61
N ARG A 75 12.57 8.00 12.92
CA ARG A 75 13.84 8.47 13.49
C ARG A 75 13.83 9.95 13.81
N LYS A 76 13.18 10.78 12.98
CA LYS A 76 13.01 12.20 13.25
C LYS A 76 12.12 12.45 14.47
N ALA A 77 11.06 11.66 14.64
CA ALA A 77 10.13 11.80 15.75
C ALA A 77 10.68 11.24 17.08
N ASN A 78 11.41 10.13 17.02
CA ASN A 78 12.00 9.44 18.16
C ASN A 78 13.26 8.64 17.73
N PRO A 79 14.47 9.19 17.90
CA PRO A 79 15.72 8.54 17.52
C PRO A 79 15.93 7.17 18.19
N ASN A 80 15.38 6.96 19.38
CA ASN A 80 15.55 5.75 20.19
C ASN A 80 14.41 4.74 20.04
N CYS A 81 13.44 4.99 19.15
CA CYS A 81 12.37 4.03 18.88
C CYS A 81 12.94 2.73 18.31
N ASN A 82 12.55 1.58 18.85
CA ASN A 82 12.83 0.30 18.20
C ASN A 82 11.94 0.17 16.95
N ILE A 83 12.52 -0.25 15.83
CA ILE A 83 11.82 -0.36 14.56
C ILE A 83 11.97 -1.80 14.07
N GLU A 84 10.85 -2.49 13.89
CA GLU A 84 10.80 -3.80 13.23
C GLU A 84 9.98 -3.70 11.94
N ILE A 85 10.62 -3.96 10.79
CA ILE A 85 10.01 -3.84 9.46
C ILE A 85 10.03 -5.20 8.77
N TYR A 86 8.90 -5.58 8.18
CA TYR A 86 8.83 -6.64 7.19
C TYR A 86 8.35 -6.07 5.85
N GLY A 87 9.08 -6.35 4.77
CA GLY A 87 8.65 -6.08 3.41
C GLY A 87 8.27 -7.37 2.69
N LEU A 88 7.17 -7.36 1.92
CA LEU A 88 6.82 -8.45 1.00
C LEU A 88 7.16 -8.02 -0.42
N GLU A 89 7.98 -8.78 -1.12
CA GLU A 89 8.40 -8.46 -2.49
C GLU A 89 8.38 -9.71 -3.37
N LEU A 90 7.85 -9.60 -4.59
CA LEU A 90 7.82 -10.70 -5.53
C LEU A 90 9.15 -10.85 -6.27
N ASP A 91 9.69 -9.75 -6.78
CA ASP A 91 10.88 -9.74 -7.62
C ASP A 91 12.06 -9.07 -6.89
N PRO A 92 13.05 -9.85 -6.40
CA PRO A 92 14.20 -9.30 -5.70
C PRO A 92 15.10 -8.44 -6.60
N THR A 93 14.95 -8.50 -7.93
CA THR A 93 15.74 -7.66 -8.84
C THR A 93 15.32 -6.20 -8.81
N VAL A 94 14.08 -5.89 -8.41
CA VAL A 94 13.58 -4.51 -8.27
C VAL A 94 14.36 -3.74 -7.21
N PRO A 95 14.44 -4.17 -5.93
CA PRO A 95 15.20 -3.44 -4.93
C PRO A 95 16.71 -3.42 -5.23
N ILE A 96 17.26 -4.46 -5.87
CA ILE A 96 18.64 -4.47 -6.36
C ILE A 96 18.87 -3.37 -7.41
N GLY A 97 17.96 -3.24 -8.37
CA GLY A 97 18.01 -2.18 -9.38
C GLY A 97 17.83 -0.78 -8.80
N ALA A 98 17.05 -0.65 -7.72
CA ALA A 98 16.76 0.62 -7.06
C ALA A 98 17.93 1.14 -6.20
N ALA A 99 18.75 0.24 -5.64
CA ALA A 99 19.82 0.59 -4.70
C ALA A 99 20.79 1.71 -5.18
N PRO A 100 21.21 1.78 -6.46
CA PRO A 100 22.05 2.87 -6.96
C PRO A 100 21.35 4.23 -7.09
N LEU A 101 20.01 4.27 -6.95
CA LEU A 101 19.16 5.44 -7.23
C LEU A 101 18.68 6.15 -5.95
N LEU A 102 19.23 5.78 -4.80
CA LEU A 102 18.76 6.25 -3.49
C LEU A 102 19.40 7.57 -3.03
N GLN A 103 20.06 8.33 -3.91
CA GLN A 103 20.82 9.54 -3.53
C GLN A 103 19.97 10.66 -2.90
N HIS A 104 18.66 10.61 -3.06
CA HIS A 104 17.71 11.56 -2.46
C HIS A 104 17.27 11.16 -1.04
N TRP A 105 17.71 10.01 -0.53
CA TRP A 105 17.52 9.57 0.86
C TRP A 105 18.77 9.83 1.71
N SER A 106 18.59 9.97 3.02
CA SER A 106 19.72 10.11 3.95
C SER A 106 20.66 8.89 3.92
N ASN A 107 21.95 9.08 4.18
CA ASN A 107 22.95 8.00 4.14
C ASN A 107 22.57 6.77 5.00
N PRO A 108 22.07 6.93 6.26
CA PRO A 108 21.66 5.77 7.05
C PRO A 108 20.52 4.97 6.41
N VAL A 109 19.54 5.65 5.80
CA VAL A 109 18.43 4.98 5.10
C VAL A 109 18.92 4.25 3.88
N ARG A 110 19.82 4.87 3.10
CA ARG A 110 20.44 4.22 1.94
C ARG A 110 21.15 2.92 2.32
N GLU A 111 21.96 2.94 3.38
CA GLU A 111 22.67 1.74 3.87
C GLU A 111 21.70 0.60 4.23
N ILE A 112 20.58 0.93 4.89
CA ILE A 112 19.53 -0.03 5.23
C ILE A 112 18.90 -0.62 3.96
N LEU A 113 18.45 0.22 3.03
CA LEU A 113 17.81 -0.26 1.80
C LEU A 113 18.77 -1.05 0.90
N GLU A 114 20.05 -0.64 0.82
CA GLU A 114 21.08 -1.38 0.09
C GLU A 114 21.34 -2.76 0.71
N SER A 115 21.31 -2.87 2.04
CA SER A 115 21.42 -4.15 2.75
C SER A 115 20.18 -5.01 2.53
N LEU A 116 18.97 -4.45 2.61
CA LEU A 116 17.73 -5.15 2.28
C LEU A 116 17.72 -5.64 0.82
N ALA A 117 18.17 -4.83 -0.13
CA ALA A 117 18.25 -5.22 -1.53
C ALA A 117 19.22 -6.40 -1.78
N LYS A 118 20.35 -6.44 -1.09
CA LYS A 118 21.41 -7.46 -1.35
C LYS A 118 21.29 -8.70 -0.46
N GLN A 119 20.83 -8.53 0.77
CA GLN A 119 20.86 -9.54 1.83
C GLN A 119 19.46 -9.91 2.32
N HIS A 120 18.42 -9.17 1.88
CA HIS A 120 17.03 -9.31 2.35
C HIS A 120 16.87 -9.15 3.86
N TYR A 121 17.88 -8.60 4.54
CA TYR A 121 17.92 -8.45 5.98
C TYR A 121 18.82 -7.31 6.37
N TYR A 122 18.44 -6.57 7.40
CA TYR A 122 19.27 -5.59 8.08
C TYR A 122 18.98 -5.65 9.58
N GLN A 123 20.03 -5.62 10.40
CA GLN A 123 19.88 -5.44 11.84
C GLN A 123 21.06 -4.64 12.38
N GLN A 124 20.75 -3.48 12.93
CA GLN A 124 21.72 -2.67 13.65
C GLN A 124 20.98 -1.73 14.62
N ASP A 125 21.57 -1.49 15.78
CA ASP A 125 21.05 -0.56 16.79
C ASP A 125 19.56 -0.86 17.12
N HIS A 126 18.70 0.16 17.03
CA HIS A 126 17.26 0.09 17.26
C HIS A 126 16.46 -0.24 15.99
N LEU A 127 17.03 -0.93 14.99
CA LEU A 127 16.35 -1.26 13.73
C LEU A 127 16.62 -2.70 13.31
N LYS A 128 15.53 -3.42 13.02
CA LYS A 128 15.53 -4.73 12.35
C LYS A 128 14.59 -4.65 11.16
N ALA A 129 15.05 -5.07 9.99
CA ALA A 129 14.24 -5.10 8.78
C ALA A 129 14.52 -6.38 7.98
N GLN A 130 13.47 -6.95 7.39
CA GLN A 130 13.58 -8.18 6.58
C GLN A 130 12.67 -8.10 5.35
N LEU A 131 13.20 -8.51 4.20
CA LEU A 131 12.40 -8.74 2.99
C LEU A 131 12.08 -10.22 2.86
N LEU A 132 10.79 -10.52 2.70
CA LEU A 132 10.29 -11.86 2.39
C LEU A 132 10.02 -11.92 0.89
N ILE A 133 10.91 -12.61 0.17
CA ILE A 133 10.86 -12.72 -1.29
C ILE A 133 9.93 -13.87 -1.71
N GLY A 134 8.96 -13.56 -2.56
CA GLY A 134 7.99 -14.50 -3.13
C GLY A 134 6.58 -13.92 -3.22
N ASP A 135 5.63 -14.75 -3.64
CA ASP A 135 4.22 -14.36 -3.69
C ASP A 135 3.73 -13.93 -2.30
N ALA A 136 3.24 -12.70 -2.18
CA ALA A 136 2.77 -12.12 -0.93
C ALA A 136 1.65 -12.96 -0.28
N ARG A 137 0.84 -13.68 -1.07
CA ARG A 137 -0.20 -14.61 -0.57
C ARG A 137 0.40 -15.76 0.25
N GLN A 138 1.65 -16.13 -0.03
CA GLN A 138 2.40 -17.19 0.65
C GLN A 138 3.31 -16.62 1.74
N THR A 139 4.10 -15.59 1.44
CA THR A 139 5.12 -15.08 2.37
C THR A 139 4.50 -14.44 3.61
N ILE A 140 3.30 -13.84 3.51
CA ILE A 140 2.59 -13.28 4.66
C ILE A 140 2.25 -14.32 5.73
N GLN A 141 2.14 -15.61 5.36
CA GLN A 141 1.84 -16.69 6.32
C GLN A 141 2.91 -16.79 7.41
N GLN A 142 4.18 -16.52 7.10
CA GLN A 142 5.27 -16.52 8.08
C GLN A 142 5.06 -15.47 9.18
N LEU A 143 4.48 -14.32 8.81
CA LEU A 143 4.13 -13.24 9.74
C LEU A 143 2.93 -13.63 10.60
N ILE A 144 1.94 -14.28 10.02
CA ILE A 144 0.76 -14.79 10.74
C ILE A 144 1.16 -15.86 11.75
N GLU A 145 1.99 -16.82 11.33
CA GLU A 145 2.50 -17.91 12.19
C GLU A 145 3.34 -17.38 13.36
N SER A 146 4.16 -16.37 13.11
CA SER A 146 4.94 -15.68 14.14
C SER A 146 4.11 -14.71 15.00
N LYS A 147 2.80 -14.56 14.72
CA LYS A 147 1.89 -13.64 15.41
C LYS A 147 2.36 -12.19 15.36
N PHE A 148 2.98 -11.81 14.25
CA PHE A 148 3.38 -10.43 14.00
C PHE A 148 2.14 -9.52 13.98
N GLN A 149 2.27 -8.33 14.58
CA GLN A 149 1.20 -7.34 14.70
C GLN A 149 1.81 -5.97 14.39
N ALA A 150 1.52 -5.45 13.20
CA ALA A 150 2.00 -4.17 12.72
C ALA A 150 1.16 -3.00 13.26
N ASP A 151 1.84 -1.96 13.72
CA ASP A 151 1.24 -0.65 14.04
C ASP A 151 0.89 0.15 12.78
N ALA A 152 1.60 -0.14 11.69
CA ALA A 152 1.48 0.48 10.39
C ALA A 152 1.59 -0.58 9.28
N ILE A 153 0.59 -0.65 8.39
CA ILE A 153 0.68 -1.43 7.15
C ILE A 153 0.66 -0.46 5.97
N PHE A 154 1.72 -0.47 5.17
CA PHE A 154 1.76 0.21 3.88
C PHE A 154 1.39 -0.79 2.80
N PHE A 155 0.29 -0.52 2.10
CA PHE A 155 -0.28 -1.44 1.13
C PHE A 155 -0.23 -0.83 -0.28
N ASP A 156 0.82 -1.17 -1.02
CA ASP A 156 1.19 -0.51 -2.28
C ASP A 156 1.42 -1.45 -3.48
N PRO A 157 0.54 -2.43 -3.77
CA PRO A 157 0.68 -3.20 -5.00
C PRO A 157 0.26 -2.38 -6.23
N PHE A 158 0.62 -2.87 -7.42
CA PHE A 158 0.07 -2.36 -8.69
C PHE A 158 -1.46 -2.36 -8.70
N SER A 159 -2.06 -1.56 -9.58
CA SER A 159 -3.48 -1.25 -9.50
C SER A 159 -4.38 -2.50 -9.55
N PRO A 160 -5.62 -2.45 -9.00
CA PRO A 160 -6.46 -3.64 -8.87
C PRO A 160 -6.76 -4.41 -10.15
N ARG A 161 -6.69 -3.76 -11.32
CA ARG A 161 -6.86 -4.44 -12.60
C ARG A 161 -5.60 -5.14 -13.09
N ARG A 162 -4.43 -4.72 -12.61
CA ARG A 162 -3.13 -5.27 -12.99
C ARG A 162 -2.67 -6.37 -12.05
N CYS A 163 -2.87 -6.19 -10.75
CA CYS A 163 -2.47 -7.17 -9.72
C CYS A 163 -3.66 -7.55 -8.82
N PRO A 164 -4.78 -8.07 -9.38
CA PRO A 164 -6.02 -8.31 -8.63
C PRO A 164 -5.85 -9.26 -7.43
N GLN A 165 -4.87 -10.16 -7.45
CA GLN A 165 -4.57 -11.14 -6.40
C GLN A 165 -4.49 -10.49 -5.01
N LEU A 166 -3.84 -9.33 -4.94
CA LEU A 166 -3.59 -8.63 -3.69
C LEU A 166 -4.76 -7.72 -3.26
N TRP A 167 -5.76 -7.51 -4.11
CA TRP A 167 -6.91 -6.65 -3.79
C TRP A 167 -8.18 -7.44 -3.45
N THR A 168 -8.01 -8.72 -3.11
CA THR A 168 -9.11 -9.63 -2.80
C THR A 168 -9.51 -9.55 -1.34
N ILE A 169 -10.77 -9.89 -1.05
CA ILE A 169 -11.25 -10.01 0.34
C ILE A 169 -10.36 -11.00 1.11
N GLU A 170 -10.03 -12.13 0.48
CA GLU A 170 -9.24 -13.20 1.08
C GLU A 170 -7.83 -12.73 1.45
N PHE A 171 -7.14 -12.00 0.57
CA PHE A 171 -5.83 -11.47 0.91
C PHE A 171 -5.91 -10.38 1.98
N PHE A 172 -6.91 -9.49 1.94
CA PHE A 172 -7.10 -8.50 3.00
C PHE A 172 -7.39 -9.12 4.37
N ARG A 173 -7.99 -10.31 4.44
CA ARG A 173 -8.12 -11.06 5.71
C ARG A 173 -6.78 -11.57 6.24
N LEU A 174 -5.83 -11.92 5.38
CA LEU A 174 -4.48 -12.25 5.80
C LEU A 174 -3.75 -11.00 6.31
N VAL A 175 -3.85 -9.90 5.58
CA VAL A 175 -3.27 -8.62 5.96
C VAL A 175 -3.84 -8.12 7.30
N GLY A 176 -5.16 -8.24 7.49
CA GLY A 176 -5.82 -7.88 8.75
C GLY A 176 -5.30 -8.70 9.93
N GLN A 177 -4.99 -9.98 9.77
CA GLN A 177 -4.39 -10.80 10.85
C GLN A 177 -3.02 -10.28 11.30
N CYS A 178 -2.30 -9.57 10.43
CA CYS A 178 -1.04 -8.92 10.76
C CYS A 178 -1.22 -7.48 11.27
N LEU A 179 -2.44 -6.92 11.32
CA LEU A 179 -2.70 -5.55 11.77
C LEU A 179 -3.01 -5.52 13.27
N ALA A 180 -2.19 -4.82 14.04
CA ALA A 180 -2.43 -4.62 15.47
C ALA A 180 -3.80 -3.94 15.71
N PRO A 181 -4.49 -4.18 16.85
CA PRO A 181 -5.77 -3.51 17.16
C PRO A 181 -5.75 -1.97 17.04
N PRO A 182 -4.70 -1.23 17.49
CA PRO A 182 -4.56 0.21 17.27
C PRO A 182 -3.85 0.57 15.96
N GLY A 183 -3.52 -0.43 15.14
CA GLY A 183 -2.80 -0.28 13.89
C GLY A 183 -3.65 0.39 12.81
N LYS A 184 -2.97 1.02 11.84
CA LYS A 184 -3.59 1.58 10.64
C LYS A 184 -2.92 0.99 9.39
N LEU A 185 -3.74 0.67 8.39
CA LEU A 185 -3.32 0.36 7.02
C LEU A 185 -3.55 1.58 6.15
N ALA A 186 -2.58 1.94 5.29
CA ALA A 186 -2.75 2.96 4.26
C ALA A 186 -2.50 2.40 2.86
N THR A 187 -3.27 2.87 1.90
CA THR A 187 -3.09 2.58 0.47
C THR A 187 -3.45 3.80 -0.38
N TYR A 188 -2.74 3.98 -1.50
CA TYR A 188 -3.08 5.00 -2.50
C TYR A 188 -4.42 4.74 -3.18
N SER A 189 -4.91 3.50 -3.13
CA SER A 189 -6.09 3.08 -3.88
C SER A 189 -7.37 3.73 -3.35
N ARG A 190 -8.16 4.27 -4.28
CA ARG A 190 -9.48 4.87 -4.05
C ARG A 190 -10.59 3.98 -4.60
N SER A 191 -10.26 2.78 -5.06
CA SER A 191 -11.22 1.89 -5.72
C SER A 191 -12.34 1.50 -4.78
N ALA A 192 -13.59 1.58 -5.25
CA ALA A 192 -14.74 1.12 -4.48
C ALA A 192 -14.62 -0.39 -4.17
N SER A 193 -14.14 -1.21 -5.11
CA SER A 193 -13.93 -2.65 -4.89
C SER A 193 -12.93 -2.94 -3.77
N VAL A 194 -11.87 -2.13 -3.65
CA VAL A 194 -10.85 -2.24 -2.59
C VAL A 194 -11.44 -1.84 -1.25
N ARG A 195 -12.16 -0.71 -1.21
CA ARG A 195 -12.83 -0.23 0.01
C ARG A 195 -13.85 -1.25 0.53
N VAL A 196 -14.65 -1.85 -0.36
CA VAL A 196 -15.56 -2.94 0.02
C VAL A 196 -14.80 -4.19 0.45
N ALA A 197 -13.70 -4.55 -0.21
CA ALA A 197 -12.92 -5.71 0.20
C ALA A 197 -12.32 -5.55 1.61
N LEU A 198 -11.87 -4.35 1.97
CA LEU A 198 -11.42 -4.01 3.33
C LEU A 198 -12.56 -4.13 4.36
N ILE A 199 -13.75 -3.62 4.03
CA ILE A 199 -14.95 -3.75 4.88
C ILE A 199 -15.32 -5.23 5.09
N GLU A 200 -15.35 -6.02 4.01
CA GLU A 200 -15.66 -7.46 4.04
C GLU A 200 -14.57 -8.31 4.71
N ALA A 201 -13.36 -7.77 4.84
CA ALA A 201 -12.28 -8.32 5.67
C ALA A 201 -12.44 -7.97 7.16
N GLY A 202 -13.41 -7.12 7.53
CA GLY A 202 -13.74 -6.74 8.90
C GLY A 202 -13.17 -5.40 9.36
N LEU A 203 -12.49 -4.66 8.47
CA LEU A 203 -11.90 -3.37 8.80
C LEU A 203 -12.90 -2.23 8.62
N GLN A 204 -12.75 -1.19 9.43
CA GLN A 204 -13.34 0.12 9.18
C GLN A 204 -12.47 0.89 8.19
N ILE A 205 -13.09 1.74 7.37
CA ILE A 205 -12.37 2.52 6.35
C ILE A 205 -12.56 4.03 6.55
N GLY A 206 -11.52 4.77 6.20
CA GLY A 206 -11.50 6.22 6.11
C GLY A 206 -10.88 6.68 4.80
N THR A 207 -11.06 7.96 4.50
CA THR A 207 -10.46 8.60 3.32
C THR A 207 -9.14 9.26 3.69
N ILE A 208 -8.19 9.29 2.76
CA ILE A 208 -7.07 10.23 2.86
C ILE A 208 -7.56 11.52 2.18
N PRO A 209 -7.84 12.60 2.93
CA PRO A 209 -8.41 13.82 2.37
C PRO A 209 -7.44 14.47 1.39
N LEU A 210 -7.97 15.26 0.45
CA LEU A 210 -7.14 16.04 -0.46
C LEU A 210 -6.38 17.13 0.29
N GLY A 211 -5.13 17.37 -0.11
CA GLY A 211 -4.40 18.56 0.29
C GLY A 211 -4.97 19.83 -0.34
N GLU A 212 -4.46 20.99 0.10
CA GLU A 212 -4.89 22.31 -0.39
C GLU A 212 -4.75 22.45 -1.92
N LEU A 213 -3.74 21.80 -2.51
CA LEU A 213 -3.53 21.71 -3.95
C LEU A 213 -3.99 20.35 -4.45
N HIS A 214 -5.10 20.31 -5.18
CA HIS A 214 -5.61 19.10 -5.83
C HIS A 214 -6.25 19.43 -7.18
N LEU A 215 -6.32 18.43 -8.07
CA LEU A 215 -7.01 18.60 -9.35
C LEU A 215 -8.53 18.67 -9.14
N PRO A 216 -9.29 19.41 -9.97
CA PRO A 216 -10.74 19.54 -9.82
C PRO A 216 -11.55 18.23 -9.86
N HIS A 217 -10.93 17.14 -10.32
CA HIS A 217 -11.55 15.82 -10.44
C HIS A 217 -11.05 14.83 -9.38
N ASP A 218 -10.07 15.23 -8.57
CA ASP A 218 -9.66 14.45 -7.42
C ASP A 218 -10.69 14.62 -6.30
N TRP A 219 -10.94 13.52 -5.62
CA TRP A 219 -11.94 13.46 -4.55
C TRP A 219 -11.44 12.76 -3.29
N ALA A 220 -10.25 12.17 -3.35
CA ALA A 220 -9.48 11.61 -2.24
C ALA A 220 -8.04 11.37 -2.72
N GLN A 221 -7.09 11.19 -1.80
CA GLN A 221 -5.72 10.76 -2.13
C GLN A 221 -5.53 9.24 -2.00
N GLY A 222 -6.41 8.56 -1.25
CA GLY A 222 -6.31 7.13 -0.99
C GLY A 222 -7.32 6.65 0.06
N THR A 223 -7.00 5.55 0.71
CA THR A 223 -7.83 4.89 1.74
C THR A 223 -6.99 4.52 2.95
N ILE A 224 -7.53 4.76 4.14
CA ILE A 224 -6.99 4.23 5.40
C ILE A 224 -7.96 3.16 5.91
N ALA A 225 -7.44 2.08 6.48
CA ALA A 225 -8.24 1.08 7.16
C ALA A 225 -7.70 0.77 8.56
N ALA A 226 -8.58 0.46 9.49
CA ALA A 226 -8.23 0.10 10.87
C ALA A 226 -9.34 -0.76 11.49
N TRP A 227 -9.07 -1.39 12.64
CA TRP A 227 -10.11 -2.13 13.38
C TRP A 227 -11.16 -1.22 14.02
N ASN A 228 -10.80 0.02 14.36
CA ASN A 228 -11.70 1.03 14.92
C ASN A 228 -11.72 2.29 14.04
N SER A 229 -12.90 2.88 13.85
CA SER A 229 -13.14 4.09 13.07
C SER A 229 -12.82 5.41 13.80
N GLU A 230 -12.60 5.42 15.11
CA GLU A 230 -12.46 6.64 15.94
C GLU A 230 -11.39 7.62 15.43
N THR A 231 -10.32 7.12 14.83
CA THR A 231 -9.19 7.92 14.33
C THR A 231 -9.16 8.04 12.81
N LEU A 232 -10.24 7.62 12.14
CA LEU A 232 -10.35 7.66 10.68
C LEU A 232 -11.10 8.91 10.22
N HIS A 233 -10.58 9.56 9.18
CA HIS A 233 -11.36 10.60 8.49
C HIS A 233 -12.52 9.94 7.74
N PRO A 234 -13.78 10.36 8.01
CA PRO A 234 -14.94 9.72 7.42
C PRO A 234 -14.98 9.94 5.90
N LEU A 235 -15.53 8.97 5.19
CA LEU A 235 -15.84 9.13 3.76
C LEU A 235 -16.86 10.26 3.56
N SER A 236 -16.64 11.09 2.55
CA SER A 236 -17.65 12.06 2.11
C SER A 236 -18.92 11.36 1.58
N GLN A 237 -20.04 12.07 1.47
CA GLN A 237 -21.27 11.49 0.92
C GLN A 237 -21.06 10.90 -0.48
N MET A 238 -20.29 11.60 -1.33
CA MET A 238 -19.96 11.14 -2.68
C MET A 238 -19.24 9.79 -2.66
N GLU A 239 -18.29 9.62 -1.73
CA GLU A 239 -17.52 8.39 -1.55
C GLU A 239 -18.40 7.25 -1.02
N GLN A 240 -19.27 7.53 -0.06
CA GLN A 240 -20.22 6.55 0.47
C GLN A 240 -21.18 6.07 -0.62
N GLU A 241 -21.67 6.97 -1.47
CA GLU A 241 -22.52 6.62 -2.61
C GLU A 241 -21.76 5.78 -3.66
N HIS A 242 -20.46 6.01 -3.85
CA HIS A 242 -19.64 5.22 -4.77
C HIS A 242 -19.57 3.73 -4.36
N LEU A 243 -19.58 3.44 -3.06
CA LEU A 243 -19.61 2.08 -2.52
C LEU A 243 -20.92 1.34 -2.84
N ASN A 244 -21.96 2.05 -3.26
CA ASN A 244 -23.24 1.47 -3.67
C ASN A 244 -23.35 1.33 -5.20
N THR A 245 -22.23 1.31 -5.91
CA THR A 245 -22.17 1.12 -7.36
C THR A 245 -21.59 -0.25 -7.72
N ARG A 246 -21.74 -0.65 -8.98
CA ARG A 246 -21.13 -1.85 -9.55
C ARG A 246 -19.59 -1.88 -9.42
N ALA A 247 -18.94 -0.72 -9.35
CA ALA A 247 -17.49 -0.67 -9.11
C ALA A 247 -17.09 -1.14 -7.71
N ALA A 248 -18.04 -1.26 -6.78
CA ALA A 248 -17.83 -1.70 -5.41
C ALA A 248 -17.80 -3.23 -5.27
N ILE A 249 -18.10 -3.97 -6.34
CA ILE A 249 -18.00 -5.44 -6.33
C ILE A 249 -16.53 -5.81 -6.12
N PRO A 250 -16.19 -6.53 -5.04
CA PRO A 250 -14.80 -6.81 -4.68
C PRO A 250 -14.21 -7.94 -5.52
N TYR A 251 -12.89 -7.97 -5.63
CA TYR A 251 -12.17 -9.12 -6.18
C TYR A 251 -12.18 -10.29 -5.19
N ARG A 252 -12.13 -11.52 -5.72
CA ARG A 252 -12.18 -12.76 -4.93
C ARG A 252 -11.11 -13.73 -5.40
N ASP A 253 -10.32 -14.26 -4.46
CA ASP A 253 -9.35 -15.34 -4.67
C ASP A 253 -9.51 -16.34 -3.53
N ARG A 254 -10.46 -17.27 -3.70
CA ARG A 254 -10.94 -18.12 -2.58
C ARG A 254 -9.90 -19.12 -2.10
N THR A 255 -8.95 -19.47 -2.95
CA THR A 255 -7.88 -20.42 -2.65
C THR A 255 -6.55 -19.74 -2.39
N LEU A 256 -6.46 -18.41 -2.55
CA LEU A 256 -5.22 -17.64 -2.50
C LEU A 256 -4.17 -18.14 -3.51
N SER A 257 -4.65 -18.67 -4.63
CA SER A 257 -3.83 -19.29 -5.67
C SER A 257 -4.39 -19.09 -7.08
N ASP A 258 -5.55 -18.43 -7.22
CA ASP A 258 -6.16 -18.17 -8.53
C ASP A 258 -5.23 -17.27 -9.37
N SER A 259 -5.29 -17.40 -10.69
CA SER A 259 -4.55 -16.55 -11.62
C SER A 259 -5.18 -15.16 -11.77
N THR A 260 -4.43 -14.20 -12.33
CA THR A 260 -4.95 -12.88 -12.68
C THR A 260 -6.22 -13.00 -13.53
N GLU A 261 -6.17 -13.82 -14.58
CA GLU A 261 -7.25 -14.00 -15.56
C GLU A 261 -8.51 -14.57 -14.91
N GLU A 262 -8.35 -15.55 -14.02
CA GLU A 262 -9.47 -16.18 -13.32
C GLU A 262 -10.18 -15.20 -12.39
N ILE A 263 -9.42 -14.41 -11.63
CA ILE A 263 -9.95 -13.41 -10.72
C ILE A 263 -10.68 -12.30 -11.50
N LEU A 264 -10.08 -11.80 -12.59
CA LEU A 264 -10.68 -10.76 -13.42
C LEU A 264 -11.94 -11.26 -14.13
N ALA A 265 -11.93 -12.46 -14.70
CA ALA A 265 -13.09 -13.04 -15.39
C ALA A 265 -14.29 -13.19 -14.44
N ARG A 266 -14.04 -13.68 -13.22
CA ARG A 266 -15.07 -13.80 -12.18
C ARG A 266 -15.63 -12.42 -11.79
N HIS A 267 -14.75 -11.48 -11.49
CA HIS A 267 -15.13 -10.12 -11.12
C HIS A 267 -15.95 -9.43 -12.24
N GLU A 268 -15.55 -9.59 -13.51
CA GLU A 268 -16.31 -9.06 -14.65
C GLU A 268 -17.70 -9.69 -14.78
N GLN A 269 -17.82 -11.00 -14.57
CA GLN A 269 -19.10 -11.69 -14.61
C GLN A 269 -20.04 -11.19 -13.50
N GLU A 270 -19.53 -11.02 -12.29
CA GLU A 270 -20.29 -10.46 -11.15
C GLU A 270 -20.72 -9.01 -11.45
N GLN A 271 -19.82 -8.18 -11.98
CA GLN A 271 -20.17 -6.83 -12.41
C GLN A 271 -21.26 -6.82 -13.49
N ARG A 272 -21.16 -7.65 -14.53
CA ARG A 272 -22.14 -7.70 -15.63
C ARG A 272 -23.53 -8.14 -15.18
N SER A 273 -23.59 -9.10 -14.25
CA SER A 273 -24.86 -9.63 -13.72
C SER A 273 -25.50 -8.73 -12.65
N SER A 274 -24.74 -7.77 -12.11
CA SER A 274 -25.23 -6.86 -11.06
C SER A 274 -26.24 -5.84 -11.59
N LYS A 275 -27.35 -5.70 -10.85
CA LYS A 275 -28.38 -4.68 -11.06
C LYS A 275 -28.10 -3.36 -10.32
N VAL A 276 -27.00 -3.29 -9.58
CA VAL A 276 -26.56 -2.10 -8.85
C VAL A 276 -26.17 -1.01 -9.84
N GLU A 277 -26.30 0.25 -9.41
CA GLU A 277 -25.99 1.43 -10.22
C GLU A 277 -24.61 1.36 -10.89
N SER A 278 -24.50 1.85 -12.12
CA SER A 278 -23.22 1.96 -12.82
C SER A 278 -22.38 3.16 -12.34
N THR A 279 -21.06 3.02 -12.38
CA THR A 279 -20.13 4.13 -12.06
C THR A 279 -20.37 5.36 -12.94
N SER A 280 -20.78 5.19 -14.20
CA SER A 280 -21.11 6.32 -15.09
C SER A 280 -22.36 7.09 -14.68
N SER A 281 -23.32 6.44 -14.01
CA SER A 281 -24.48 7.11 -13.43
C SER A 281 -24.06 7.94 -12.21
N TRP A 282 -23.29 7.33 -11.30
CA TRP A 282 -22.72 8.02 -10.14
C TRP A 282 -21.83 9.21 -10.53
N ARG A 283 -20.92 9.07 -11.51
CA ARG A 283 -20.06 10.17 -12.00
C ARG A 283 -20.87 11.36 -12.52
N ARG A 284 -21.95 11.11 -13.26
CA ARG A 284 -22.84 12.17 -13.75
C ARG A 284 -23.53 12.90 -12.59
N ARG A 285 -23.98 12.19 -11.57
CA ARG A 285 -24.61 12.80 -10.39
C ARG A 285 -23.69 13.80 -9.70
N TRP A 286 -22.40 13.48 -9.63
CA TRP A 286 -21.39 14.27 -8.94
C TRP A 286 -20.58 15.19 -9.86
N ASN A 287 -20.98 15.35 -11.13
CA ASN A 287 -20.28 16.16 -12.13
C ASN A 287 -18.78 15.81 -12.29
N LEU A 288 -18.41 14.56 -12.05
CA LEU A 288 -17.06 14.05 -12.24
C LEU A 288 -16.86 13.75 -13.73
N ARG A 289 -16.05 14.57 -14.41
CA ARG A 289 -15.66 14.34 -15.81
C ARG A 289 -14.79 13.09 -15.94
#